data_AF-A0A7C3NV58-F1
#
_entry.id   AF-A0A7C3NV58-F1
#
_cell.length_a   1.000
_cell.length_b   1.000
_cell.length_c   1.000
_cell.angle_alpha   90.00
_cell.angle_beta   90.00
_cell.angle_gamma   90.00
#
_symmetry.space_group_name_H-M   'P 1'
#
loop_
_entity.id
_entity.type
_entity.pdbx_description
1 polymer ?
#
loop_
_entity_poly.entity_id
_entity_poly.type
_entity_poly.pdbx_seq_one_letter_code
_entity_poly.pdbx_strand_id
1 'polypeptide(L)'
;MHTLRWLAMIIALAIAGDAGAQTSRGASGDWETIVEAAKKEGKVVASIPPSAELRKGMEIAFTRRYGIGVEFVPARGSNIVRRMADEVKAGVRYF
;
A
#
# COMPACT_ATOMS: atom_id res chain seq x y z
N MET A 1 14.94 35.44 -37.02
CA MET A 1 14.60 35.48 -35.57
C MET A 1 13.17 35.02 -35.24
N HIS A 2 12.26 34.86 -36.22
CA HIS A 2 10.89 34.39 -35.94
C HIS A 2 10.75 32.86 -35.84
N THR A 3 11.54 32.08 -36.58
CA THR A 3 11.45 30.61 -36.61
C THR A 3 11.85 29.95 -35.29
N LEU A 4 12.81 30.55 -34.56
CA LEU A 4 13.27 30.05 -33.26
C LEU A 4 12.24 30.27 -32.13
N ARG A 5 11.38 31.30 -32.25
CA ARG A 5 10.30 31.59 -31.29
C ARG A 5 9.15 30.59 -31.38
N TRP A 6 8.87 30.07 -32.58
CA TRP A 6 7.81 29.07 -32.79
C TRP A 6 8.23 27.69 -32.30
N LEU A 7 9.50 27.33 -32.48
CA LEU A 7 10.04 26.05 -31.97
C LEU A 7 10.04 26.02 -30.43
N ALA A 8 10.42 27.12 -29.78
CA ALA A 8 10.41 27.23 -28.31
C ALA A 8 8.99 27.13 -27.72
N MET A 9 7.96 27.61 -28.46
CA MET A 9 6.57 27.57 -28.01
C MET A 9 5.96 26.16 -28.11
N ILE A 10 6.37 25.36 -29.10
CA ILE A 10 5.95 23.96 -29.25
C ILE A 10 6.61 23.08 -28.17
N ILE A 11 7.88 23.34 -27.83
CA ILE A 11 8.58 22.62 -26.74
C ILE A 11 7.97 22.96 -25.38
N ALA A 12 7.57 24.22 -25.15
CA ALA A 12 6.91 24.62 -23.92
C ALA A 12 5.52 23.98 -23.74
N LEU A 13 4.79 23.71 -24.84
CA LEU A 13 3.51 23.02 -24.80
C LEU A 13 3.63 21.50 -24.58
N ALA A 14 4.76 20.90 -24.98
CA ALA A 14 5.03 19.48 -24.78
C ALA A 14 5.40 19.11 -23.33
N ILE A 15 5.90 20.06 -22.53
CA ILE A 15 6.31 19.81 -21.13
C ILE A 15 5.14 20.03 -20.15
N ALA A 16 4.03 20.65 -20.60
CA ALA A 16 2.84 20.88 -19.78
C ALA A 16 1.89 19.66 -19.67
N GLY A 17 2.19 18.56 -20.36
CA GLY A 17 1.28 17.42 -20.53
C GLY A 17 1.25 16.38 -19.41
N ASP A 18 2.18 16.40 -18.45
CA ASP A 18 2.35 15.25 -17.53
C ASP A 18 2.57 15.63 -16.06
N ALA A 19 1.84 16.64 -15.59
CA ALA A 19 1.76 16.97 -14.15
C ALA A 19 0.52 16.35 -13.46
N GLY A 20 -0.21 15.46 -14.15
CA GLY A 20 -1.45 14.84 -13.64
C GLY A 20 -1.28 13.48 -12.97
N ALA A 21 -0.12 12.82 -13.09
CA ALA A 21 0.04 11.43 -12.66
C ALA A 21 0.36 11.24 -11.16
N GLN A 22 0.63 12.31 -10.40
CA GLN A 22 0.83 12.25 -8.94
C GLN A 22 -0.40 12.74 -8.18
N THR A 23 -1.52 12.07 -8.37
CA THR A 23 -2.56 12.02 -7.36
C THR A 23 -3.18 10.65 -7.43
N SER A 24 -2.63 9.73 -6.64
CA SER A 24 -3.47 8.66 -6.11
C SER A 24 -4.50 9.32 -5.19
N ARG A 25 -5.54 9.90 -5.80
CA ARG A 25 -6.83 10.07 -5.14
C ARG A 25 -7.36 8.65 -4.96
N GLY A 26 -6.89 7.96 -3.93
CA GLY A 26 -7.78 7.06 -3.23
C GLY A 26 -8.84 8.00 -2.66
N ALA A 27 -9.91 8.21 -3.42
CA ALA A 27 -11.06 8.94 -2.92
C ALA A 27 -11.50 8.20 -1.67
N SER A 28 -11.74 8.91 -0.57
CA SER A 28 -12.15 8.33 0.71
C SER A 28 -13.25 7.26 0.56
N GLY A 29 -14.16 7.43 -0.41
CA GLY A 29 -15.19 6.44 -0.76
C GLY A 29 -14.69 5.04 -1.16
N ASP A 30 -13.54 4.93 -1.83
CA ASP A 30 -12.95 3.63 -2.17
C ASP A 30 -12.38 2.95 -0.91
N TRP A 31 -11.82 3.73 0.01
CA TRP A 31 -11.22 3.21 1.23
C TRP A 31 -12.28 2.64 2.19
N GLU A 32 -13.37 3.35 2.43
CA GLU A 32 -14.47 2.82 3.25
C GLU A 32 -15.04 1.53 2.67
N THR A 33 -15.16 1.44 1.34
CA THR A 33 -15.62 0.22 0.66
C THR A 33 -14.69 -0.96 0.90
N ILE A 34 -13.37 -0.74 0.86
CA ILE A 34 -12.36 -1.76 1.19
C ILE A 34 -12.48 -2.22 2.64
N VAL A 35 -12.64 -1.29 3.58
CA VAL A 35 -12.80 -1.61 5.01
C VAL A 35 -14.06 -2.45 5.25
N GLU A 36 -15.18 -2.11 4.60
CA GLU A 36 -16.42 -2.89 4.69
C GLU A 36 -16.31 -4.28 4.07
N ALA A 37 -15.54 -4.44 2.99
CA ALA A 37 -15.22 -5.74 2.43
C ALA A 37 -14.37 -6.57 3.40
N ALA A 38 -13.28 -6.00 3.92
CA ALA A 38 -12.35 -6.67 4.82
C ALA A 38 -13.00 -7.14 6.14
N LYS A 39 -13.99 -6.40 6.66
CA LYS A 39 -14.79 -6.85 7.82
C LYS A 39 -15.48 -8.21 7.59
N LYS A 40 -15.85 -8.53 6.34
CA LYS A 40 -16.50 -9.78 5.97
C LYS A 40 -15.53 -10.94 5.82
N GLU A 41 -14.23 -10.67 5.68
CA GLU A 41 -13.16 -11.65 5.51
C GLU A 41 -12.61 -12.18 6.85
N GLY A 42 -13.00 -11.58 7.98
CA GLY A 42 -12.73 -12.06 9.33
C GLY A 42 -11.60 -11.32 10.04
N LYS A 43 -10.33 -11.57 9.66
CA LYS A 43 -9.17 -10.94 10.30
C LYS A 43 -8.01 -10.72 9.35
N VAL A 44 -7.21 -9.69 9.64
CA VAL A 44 -5.93 -9.44 8.97
C VAL A 44 -4.82 -10.19 9.70
N VAL A 45 -4.03 -10.97 8.97
CA VAL A 45 -2.81 -11.60 9.52
C VAL A 45 -1.60 -10.88 8.94
N ALA A 46 -0.76 -10.30 9.80
CA ALA A 46 0.41 -9.54 9.35
C ALA A 46 1.66 -9.91 10.16
N SER A 47 2.80 -10.01 9.46
CA SER A 47 4.09 -10.20 10.12
C SER A 47 4.71 -8.84 10.47
N ILE A 48 5.01 -8.61 11.74
CA ILE A 48 5.59 -7.35 12.22
C ILE A 48 6.81 -7.57 13.12
N PRO A 49 7.71 -6.58 13.27
CA PRO A 49 8.87 -6.66 14.16
C PRO A 49 8.47 -7.00 15.61
N PRO A 50 9.40 -7.57 16.42
CA PRO A 50 9.05 -8.42 17.54
C PRO A 50 8.53 -7.70 18.81
N SER A 51 8.61 -6.38 18.91
CA SER A 51 8.26 -5.65 20.14
C SER A 51 6.84 -5.97 20.60
N ALA A 52 6.71 -6.68 21.72
CA ALA A 52 5.42 -7.17 22.21
C ALA A 52 4.45 -6.04 22.58
N GLU A 53 4.98 -4.96 23.16
CA GLU A 53 4.20 -3.76 23.50
C GLU A 53 3.64 -3.08 22.25
N LEU A 54 4.47 -2.96 21.20
CA LEU A 54 4.04 -2.40 19.93
C LEU A 54 2.95 -3.25 19.29
N ARG A 55 3.09 -4.59 19.27
CA ARG A 55 2.07 -5.49 18.72
C ARG A 55 0.73 -5.30 19.42
N LYS A 56 0.73 -5.26 20.77
CA LYS A 56 -0.49 -5.05 21.56
C LYS A 56 -1.12 -3.69 21.29
N GLY A 57 -0.31 -2.63 21.23
CA GLY A 57 -0.78 -1.28 20.92
C GLY A 57 -1.41 -1.19 19.53
N MET A 58 -0.77 -1.80 18.52
CA MET A 58 -1.29 -1.87 17.15
C MET A 58 -2.59 -2.68 17.08
N GLU A 59 -2.70 -3.78 17.83
CA GLU A 59 -3.89 -4.63 17.82
C GLU A 59 -5.11 -3.86 18.32
N ILE A 60 -4.95 -3.16 19.45
CA ILE A 60 -5.99 -2.30 20.03
C ILE A 60 -6.34 -1.17 19.08
N ALA A 61 -5.34 -0.46 18.53
CA ALA A 61 -5.56 0.69 17.67
C ALA A 61 -6.24 0.31 16.36
N PHE A 62 -5.80 -0.77 15.72
CA PHE A 62 -6.35 -1.25 14.44
C PHE A 62 -7.79 -1.73 14.61
N THR A 63 -8.04 -2.58 15.62
CA THR A 63 -9.38 -3.10 15.91
C THR A 63 -10.33 -1.95 16.26
N ARG A 64 -9.89 -0.97 17.07
CA ARG A 64 -10.71 0.20 17.40
C ARG A 64 -11.01 1.09 16.19
N ARG A 65 -10.06 1.25 15.28
CA ARG A 65 -10.21 2.14 14.11
C ARG A 65 -11.10 1.53 13.03
N TYR A 66 -10.94 0.23 12.77
CA TYR A 66 -11.55 -0.42 11.60
C TYR A 66 -12.61 -1.45 11.95
N GLY A 67 -12.72 -1.90 13.20
CA GLY A 67 -13.62 -2.99 13.59
C GLY A 67 -13.23 -4.34 12.97
N ILE A 68 -11.98 -4.50 12.56
CA ILE A 68 -11.44 -5.71 11.94
C ILE A 68 -10.46 -6.35 12.93
N GLY A 69 -10.58 -7.66 13.15
CA GLY A 69 -9.63 -8.40 13.98
C GLY A 69 -8.26 -8.46 13.32
N VAL A 70 -7.19 -8.50 14.12
CA VAL A 70 -5.82 -8.60 13.60
C VAL A 70 -5.01 -9.64 14.37
N GLU A 71 -4.18 -10.37 13.66
CA GLU A 71 -3.20 -11.30 14.23
C GLU A 71 -1.80 -10.89 13.78
N PHE A 72 -0.94 -10.61 14.75
CA PHE A 72 0.45 -10.24 14.48
C PHE A 72 1.41 -11.40 14.72
N VAL A 73 1.99 -11.89 13.62
CA VAL A 73 3.02 -12.92 13.64
C VAL A 73 4.38 -12.25 13.85
N PRO A 74 5.07 -12.49 14.98
CA PRO A 74 6.37 -11.87 15.22
C PRO A 74 7.41 -12.50 14.28
N ALA A 75 8.09 -11.67 13.49
CA ALA A 75 9.18 -12.14 12.65
C ALA A 75 10.24 -11.06 12.41
N ARG A 76 11.50 -11.48 12.27
CA ARG A 76 12.58 -10.60 11.82
C ARG A 76 12.47 -10.43 10.30
N GLY A 77 12.66 -9.21 9.80
CA GLY A 77 12.48 -8.89 8.39
C GLY A 77 13.22 -9.82 7.43
N SER A 78 14.47 -10.21 7.75
CA SER A 78 15.26 -11.15 6.96
C SER A 78 14.59 -12.52 6.80
N ASN A 79 13.93 -13.02 7.85
CA ASN A 79 13.23 -14.30 7.82
C ASN A 79 11.93 -14.21 7.02
N ILE A 80 11.22 -13.08 7.11
CA ILE A 80 10.00 -12.83 6.31
C ILE A 80 10.34 -12.81 4.83
N VAL A 81 11.37 -12.05 4.43
CA VAL A 81 11.79 -11.93 3.02
C VAL A 81 12.16 -13.29 2.44
N ARG A 82 12.92 -14.09 3.20
CA ARG A 82 13.28 -15.45 2.77
C ARG A 82 12.07 -16.35 2.62
N ARG A 83 11.15 -16.34 3.60
CA ARG A 83 9.90 -17.10 3.55
C ARG A 83 9.05 -16.72 2.34
N MET A 84 8.90 -15.42 2.06
CA MET A 84 8.16 -14.95 0.88
C MET A 84 8.79 -15.45 -0.43
N ALA A 85 10.13 -15.42 -0.55
CA ALA A 85 10.83 -15.93 -1.72
C ALA A 85 10.64 -17.45 -1.88
N ASP A 86 10.70 -18.20 -0.78
CA ASP A 86 10.49 -19.65 -0.77
C ASP A 86 9.04 -20.04 -1.12
N GLU A 87 8.04 -19.33 -0.58
CA GLU A 87 6.61 -19.52 -0.90
C GLU A 87 6.33 -19.25 -2.39
N VAL A 88 6.85 -18.14 -2.92
CA VAL A 88 6.71 -17.80 -4.35
C VAL A 88 7.36 -18.85 -5.24
N LYS A 89 8.57 -19.32 -4.89
CA LYS A 89 9.27 -20.38 -5.64
C LYS A 89 8.51 -21.70 -5.61
N ALA A 90 7.88 -22.02 -4.48
CA ALA A 90 7.08 -23.22 -4.31
C ALA A 90 5.69 -23.13 -4.98
N GLY A 91 5.34 -22.00 -5.59
CA GLY A 91 4.02 -21.77 -6.18
C GLY A 91 2.91 -21.58 -5.13
N VAL A 92 3.26 -21.46 -3.85
CA VAL A 92 2.32 -21.16 -2.78
C VAL A 92 1.99 -19.68 -2.86
N ARG A 93 0.76 -19.40 -3.28
CA ARG A 93 0.22 -18.05 -3.34
C ARG A 93 -1.04 -18.02 -2.50
N TYR A 94 -1.01 -17.28 -1.40
CA TYR A 94 -2.19 -17.03 -0.57
C TYR A 94 -3.05 -15.98 -1.29
N PHE A 95 -3.81 -16.41 -2.31
CA PHE A 95 -4.88 -15.64 -2.94
C PHE A 95 -5.83 -16.55 -3.72
#